data_AF-A0A2D7M9C4-F1
#
_entry.id   AF-A0A2D7M9C4-F1
#
_cell.length_a   1.000
_cell.length_b   1.000
_cell.length_c   1.000
_cell.angle_alpha   90.00
_cell.angle_beta   90.00
_cell.angle_gamma   90.00
#
_symmetry.space_group_name_H-M   'P 1'
#
loop_
_entity.id
_entity.type
_entity.pdbx_description
1 polymer ?
#
loop_
_entity_poly.entity_id
_entity_poly.type
_entity_poly.pdbx_seq_one_letter_code
_entity_poly.pdbx_strand_id
1 'polypeptide(L)'
;MKNFNSLLTTAAFVFAITFASAQDSDWRISFGLNAIDTYSTGAESSLDDFGFEAGALFEDFLVVNNWSIEPSITYGAVSKSIGDNFRVGVRASYNSITKLGGGETGGRIPTESLKFYNADATVSYTVLKGKKVEPYIESGVGYTQIDGEGNAHLNFGAGATYWMGETMGLTYSNTMKLSQESNVPKHWQHLLGLTFKL
;
A
#
# COMPACT_ATOMS: atom_id res chain seq x y z
N MET A 1 -11.93 21.61 -8.43
CA MET A 1 -12.96 20.87 -7.62
C MET A 1 -14.07 20.25 -8.47
N LYS A 2 -14.75 20.99 -9.39
CA LYS A 2 -15.85 20.42 -10.22
C LYS A 2 -15.44 19.23 -11.12
N ASN A 3 -14.23 19.27 -11.69
CA ASN A 3 -13.81 18.26 -12.69
C ASN A 3 -13.21 17.00 -12.06
N PHE A 4 -12.66 17.09 -10.84
CA PHE A 4 -12.09 15.96 -10.13
C PHE A 4 -13.19 15.01 -9.65
N ASN A 5 -14.28 15.56 -9.11
CA ASN A 5 -15.45 14.76 -8.74
C ASN A 5 -16.09 14.10 -9.96
N SER A 6 -16.15 14.78 -11.12
CA SER A 6 -16.64 14.19 -12.36
C SER A 6 -15.75 13.04 -12.85
N LEU A 7 -14.42 13.18 -12.79
CA LEU A 7 -13.48 12.11 -13.17
C LEU A 7 -13.57 10.93 -12.22
N LEU A 8 -13.70 11.18 -10.91
CA LEU A 8 -13.87 10.14 -9.90
C LEU A 8 -15.18 9.38 -10.07
N THR A 9 -16.28 10.10 -10.36
CA THR A 9 -17.59 9.50 -10.62
C THR A 9 -17.60 8.72 -11.93
N THR A 10 -16.99 9.24 -13.00
CA THR A 10 -16.86 8.50 -14.27
C THR A 10 -15.97 7.28 -14.12
N ALA A 11 -14.84 7.38 -13.40
CA ALA A 11 -13.98 6.24 -13.10
C ALA A 11 -14.72 5.19 -12.25
N ALA A 12 -15.48 5.62 -11.23
CA ALA A 12 -16.32 4.73 -10.42
C ALA A 12 -17.44 4.08 -11.25
N PHE A 13 -18.02 4.78 -12.22
CA PHE A 13 -19.07 4.28 -13.10
C PHE A 13 -18.52 3.29 -14.14
N VAL A 14 -17.35 3.56 -14.73
CA VAL A 14 -16.64 2.64 -15.61
C VAL A 14 -16.19 1.39 -14.83
N PHE A 15 -15.69 1.56 -13.61
CA PHE A 15 -15.42 0.44 -12.69
C PHE A 15 -16.69 -0.37 -12.46
N ALA A 16 -17.80 0.24 -12.06
CA ALA A 16 -19.08 -0.44 -11.80
C ALA A 16 -19.61 -1.23 -13.00
N ILE A 17 -19.49 -0.70 -14.22
CA ILE A 17 -19.91 -1.39 -15.46
C ILE A 17 -19.03 -2.63 -15.72
N THR A 18 -17.74 -2.60 -15.38
CA THR A 18 -16.85 -3.77 -15.51
C THR A 18 -17.09 -4.86 -14.45
N PHE A 19 -17.84 -4.59 -13.37
CA PHE A 19 -18.18 -5.56 -12.31
C PHE A 19 -19.39 -6.46 -12.64
N ALA A 20 -20.28 -6.04 -13.54
CA ALA A 20 -21.59 -6.69 -13.73
C ALA A 20 -21.61 -7.91 -14.68
N SER A 21 -20.45 -8.43 -15.10
CA SER A 21 -20.38 -9.56 -16.04
C SER A 21 -19.31 -10.58 -15.66
N ALA A 22 -19.67 -11.50 -14.76
CA ALA A 22 -19.16 -12.89 -14.74
C ALA A 22 -19.93 -13.72 -13.69
N GLN A 23 -20.57 -14.78 -14.15
CA GLN A 23 -20.89 -15.97 -13.34
C GLN A 23 -19.53 -16.57 -12.92
N ASP A 24 -19.31 -16.82 -11.63
CA ASP A 24 -18.00 -17.03 -10.96
C ASP A 24 -17.18 -15.73 -10.79
N SER A 25 -17.42 -15.00 -9.71
CA SER A 25 -16.64 -13.79 -9.44
C SER A 25 -15.22 -14.16 -9.01
N ASP A 26 -14.26 -13.71 -9.81
CA ASP A 26 -12.83 -13.87 -9.58
C ASP A 26 -12.24 -12.69 -8.79
N TRP A 27 -13.08 -11.84 -8.20
CA TRP A 27 -12.69 -10.60 -7.55
C TRP A 27 -12.32 -10.79 -6.08
N ARG A 28 -11.40 -9.95 -5.61
CA ARG A 28 -11.07 -9.78 -4.20
C ARG A 28 -11.14 -8.31 -3.85
N ILE A 29 -11.89 -7.99 -2.81
CA ILE A 29 -11.91 -6.65 -2.20
C ILE A 29 -11.20 -6.73 -0.87
N SER A 30 -10.34 -5.75 -0.57
CA SER A 30 -9.66 -5.65 0.71
C SER A 30 -9.74 -4.25 1.27
N PHE A 31 -9.79 -4.12 2.59
CA PHE A 31 -9.74 -2.83 3.28
C PHE A 31 -9.23 -3.02 4.71
N GLY A 32 -8.62 -1.97 5.27
CA GLY A 32 -8.11 -2.02 6.63
C GLY A 32 -7.15 -0.89 6.95
N LEU A 33 -6.17 -1.22 7.78
CA LEU A 33 -5.19 -0.30 8.33
C LEU A 33 -4.00 -0.16 7.39
N ASN A 34 -3.49 1.06 7.30
CA ASN A 34 -2.30 1.45 6.57
C ASN A 34 -1.25 1.99 7.55
N ALA A 35 -0.01 1.54 7.40
CA ALA A 35 1.13 2.03 8.15
C ALA A 35 2.27 2.38 7.20
N ILE A 36 2.89 3.55 7.40
CA ILE A 36 4.00 4.04 6.59
C ILE A 36 5.28 4.00 7.41
N ASP A 37 6.32 3.39 6.86
CA ASP A 37 7.65 3.28 7.44
C ASP A 37 8.69 3.83 6.47
N THR A 38 9.37 4.90 6.87
CA THR A 38 10.45 5.53 6.11
C THR A 38 11.84 5.15 6.62
N TYR A 39 11.94 4.43 7.74
CA TYR A 39 13.20 4.05 8.37
C TYR A 39 13.81 2.79 7.74
N SER A 40 13.04 1.74 7.49
CA SER A 40 13.61 0.42 7.16
C SER A 40 14.04 0.28 5.69
N THR A 41 14.49 1.36 5.05
CA THR A 41 14.55 1.47 3.58
C THR A 41 15.95 1.39 2.99
N GLY A 42 17.00 1.65 3.77
CA GLY A 42 18.37 1.71 3.24
C GLY A 42 18.60 2.89 2.28
N ALA A 43 17.73 3.91 2.33
CA ALA A 43 17.77 5.02 1.40
C ALA A 43 18.72 6.12 1.90
N GLU A 44 20.00 6.00 1.57
CA GLU A 44 21.06 6.95 1.97
C GLU A 44 20.73 8.41 1.62
N SER A 45 20.06 8.65 0.49
CA SER A 45 19.68 10.01 0.06
C SER A 45 18.65 10.68 0.98
N SER A 46 18.02 9.93 1.90
CA SER A 46 16.97 10.49 2.75
C SER A 46 17.46 11.58 3.70
N LEU A 47 18.74 11.49 4.10
CA LEU A 47 19.35 12.50 4.96
C LEU A 47 19.49 13.83 4.20
N ASP A 48 20.00 13.78 2.98
CA ASP A 48 20.22 14.98 2.15
C ASP A 48 18.90 15.56 1.62
N ASP A 49 17.97 14.70 1.17
CA ASP A 49 16.73 15.10 0.51
C ASP A 49 15.65 15.55 1.52
N PHE A 50 15.57 14.91 2.69
CA PHE A 50 14.45 15.06 3.63
C PHE A 50 14.86 15.36 5.08
N GLY A 51 16.15 15.29 5.40
CA GLY A 51 16.69 15.59 6.72
C GLY A 51 16.43 14.51 7.77
N PHE A 52 16.39 13.23 7.38
CA PHE A 52 16.27 12.10 8.32
C PHE A 52 17.06 10.88 7.85
N GLU A 53 17.49 10.05 8.79
CA GLU A 53 18.19 8.79 8.48
C GLU A 53 17.22 7.63 8.23
N ALA A 54 17.48 6.87 7.17
CA ALA A 54 16.60 5.81 6.68
C ALA A 54 17.19 4.41 6.81
N GLY A 55 17.85 4.15 7.95
CA GLY A 55 18.33 2.84 8.42
C GLY A 55 19.08 2.00 7.38
N ALA A 56 19.34 0.73 7.71
CA ALA A 56 19.62 -0.28 6.69
C ALA A 56 18.30 -0.87 6.15
N LEU A 57 18.36 -1.48 4.96
CA LEU A 57 17.20 -2.15 4.38
C LEU A 57 16.74 -3.29 5.31
N PHE A 58 15.47 -3.27 5.72
CA PHE A 58 14.84 -4.16 6.70
C PHE A 58 15.30 -4.03 8.16
N GLU A 59 16.16 -3.05 8.47
CA GLU A 59 16.46 -2.74 9.87
C GLU A 59 15.19 -2.30 10.58
N ASP A 60 14.89 -2.89 11.74
CA ASP A 60 13.69 -2.57 12.52
C ASP A 60 12.36 -2.64 11.74
N PHE A 61 12.31 -3.48 10.71
CA PHE A 61 11.19 -3.59 9.78
C PHE A 61 9.82 -3.87 10.41
N LEU A 62 9.78 -4.54 11.56
CA LEU A 62 8.55 -4.86 12.30
C LEU A 62 8.47 -4.11 13.64
N VAL A 63 9.34 -3.14 13.86
CA VAL A 63 9.28 -2.25 15.03
C VAL A 63 8.24 -1.18 14.75
N VAL A 64 7.01 -1.45 15.20
CA VAL A 64 5.83 -0.60 14.99
C VAL A 64 6.03 0.85 15.47
N ASN A 65 6.96 1.09 16.40
CA ASN A 65 7.29 2.44 16.85
C ASN A 65 7.90 3.31 15.74
N ASN A 66 8.49 2.73 14.70
CA ASN A 66 9.00 3.45 13.53
C ASN A 66 7.91 3.78 12.50
N TRP A 67 6.70 3.23 12.69
CA TRP A 67 5.61 3.41 11.73
C TRP A 67 4.74 4.64 12.06
N SER A 68 4.31 5.33 11.01
CA SER A 68 3.18 6.26 11.06
C SER A 68 1.87 5.49 10.81
N ILE A 69 0.99 5.46 11.81
CA ILE A 69 -0.26 4.69 11.77
C ILE A 69 -1.41 5.61 12.14
N GLU A 70 -2.38 5.72 11.26
CA GLU A 70 -3.69 6.27 11.56
C GLU A 70 -4.63 5.12 12.00
N PRO A 71 -5.18 5.12 13.22
CA PRO A 71 -6.01 4.03 13.75
C PRO A 71 -7.44 4.06 13.17
N SER A 72 -7.54 4.05 11.84
CA SER A 72 -8.80 4.01 11.09
C SER A 72 -8.64 3.21 9.79
N ILE A 73 -9.76 2.92 9.12
CA ILE A 73 -9.72 2.26 7.81
C ILE A 73 -9.18 3.25 6.79
N THR A 74 -7.93 3.00 6.38
CA THR A 74 -7.08 3.95 5.66
C THR A 74 -6.54 3.38 4.36
N TYR A 75 -6.89 2.14 3.99
CA TYR A 75 -6.73 1.64 2.63
C TYR A 75 -7.91 0.81 2.13
N GLY A 76 -8.04 0.77 0.81
CA GLY A 76 -8.92 -0.13 0.07
C GLY A 76 -8.22 -0.65 -1.18
N ALA A 77 -8.51 -1.89 -1.55
CA ALA A 77 -7.96 -2.52 -2.75
C ALA A 77 -8.99 -3.42 -3.42
N VAL A 78 -8.90 -3.51 -4.73
CA VAL A 78 -9.70 -4.40 -5.56
C VAL A 78 -8.76 -5.11 -6.51
N SER A 79 -8.90 -6.44 -6.64
CA SER A 79 -8.12 -7.22 -7.61
C SER A 79 -8.97 -8.29 -8.28
N LYS A 80 -8.63 -8.62 -9.51
CA LYS A 80 -9.24 -9.71 -10.29
C LYS A 80 -8.22 -10.80 -10.59
N SER A 81 -8.64 -12.05 -10.51
CA SER A 81 -7.86 -13.17 -11.05
C SER A 81 -7.70 -13.00 -12.57
N ILE A 82 -6.51 -13.28 -13.09
CA ILE A 82 -6.25 -13.34 -14.53
C ILE A 82 -5.75 -14.73 -14.98
N GLY A 83 -5.89 -15.73 -14.11
CA GLY A 83 -5.40 -17.10 -14.35
C GLY A 83 -4.03 -17.36 -13.72
N ASP A 84 -3.64 -18.64 -13.66
CA ASP A 84 -2.28 -19.08 -13.26
C ASP A 84 -1.73 -18.47 -11.97
N ASN A 85 -2.61 -18.31 -10.96
CA ASN A 85 -2.33 -17.69 -9.66
C ASN A 85 -2.01 -16.18 -9.71
N PHE A 86 -2.10 -15.56 -10.88
CA PHE A 86 -1.94 -14.13 -11.05
C PHE A 86 -3.22 -13.36 -10.77
N ARG A 87 -3.06 -12.18 -10.19
CA ARG A 87 -4.12 -11.19 -10.03
C ARG A 87 -3.61 -9.83 -10.45
N VAL A 88 -4.48 -9.03 -11.04
CA VAL A 88 -4.25 -7.61 -11.30
C VAL A 88 -5.18 -6.79 -10.43
N GLY A 89 -4.73 -5.64 -9.94
CA GLY A 89 -5.52 -4.86 -9.02
C GLY A 89 -5.16 -3.39 -8.97
N VAL A 90 -6.00 -2.68 -8.24
CA VAL A 90 -5.76 -1.29 -7.85
C VAL A 90 -5.88 -1.17 -6.34
N ARG A 91 -5.09 -0.29 -5.76
CA ARG A 91 -5.10 0.01 -4.32
C ARG A 91 -5.03 1.51 -4.11
N ALA A 92 -5.84 2.01 -3.20
CA ALA A 92 -5.79 3.40 -2.75
C ALA A 92 -5.66 3.43 -1.23
N SER A 93 -4.92 4.41 -0.71
CA SER A 93 -4.75 4.59 0.72
C SER A 93 -4.50 6.05 1.08
N TYR A 94 -4.86 6.42 2.30
CA TYR A 94 -4.45 7.66 2.93
C TYR A 94 -3.77 7.37 4.27
N ASN A 95 -3.06 8.33 4.84
CA ASN A 95 -2.50 8.24 6.20
C ASN A 95 -2.11 9.64 6.71
N SER A 96 -1.75 9.73 7.98
CA SER A 96 -1.11 10.87 8.60
C SER A 96 0.32 10.49 8.97
N ILE A 97 1.32 11.10 8.34
CA ILE A 97 2.72 10.87 8.69
C ILE A 97 3.04 11.70 9.93
N THR A 98 3.33 11.00 11.02
CA THR A 98 3.69 11.59 12.31
C THR A 98 5.19 11.51 12.59
N LYS A 99 5.92 10.71 11.79
CA LYS A 99 7.36 10.51 11.90
C LYS A 99 7.98 10.14 10.55
N LEU A 100 9.20 10.61 10.34
CA LEU A 100 10.06 10.24 9.22
C LEU A 100 11.37 9.69 9.80
N GLY A 101 11.80 8.50 9.37
CA GLY A 101 12.94 7.79 9.96
C GLY A 101 12.66 7.20 11.36
N GLY A 102 13.72 6.83 12.07
CA GLY A 102 13.65 6.10 13.35
C GLY A 102 13.43 7.06 14.53
N GLY A 103 12.25 7.01 15.14
CA GLY A 103 11.78 8.03 16.10
C GLY A 103 12.64 8.27 17.34
N GLU A 104 13.57 7.36 17.67
CA GLU A 104 14.47 7.48 18.83
C GLU A 104 15.97 7.59 18.46
N THR A 105 16.34 7.34 17.20
CA THR A 105 17.75 7.15 16.78
C THR A 105 18.18 8.01 15.59
N GLY A 106 17.38 8.98 15.14
CA GLY A 106 17.73 9.85 14.00
C GLY A 106 16.55 10.29 13.12
N GLY A 107 15.32 10.03 13.55
CA GLY A 107 14.10 10.41 12.86
C GLY A 107 13.72 11.88 13.06
N ARG A 108 13.00 12.41 12.08
CA ARG A 108 12.38 13.74 12.09
C ARG A 108 10.91 13.59 12.49
N ILE A 109 10.50 14.35 13.52
CA ILE A 109 9.09 14.50 13.91
C ILE A 109 8.59 15.83 13.34
N PRO A 110 7.65 15.82 12.37
CA PRO A 110 7.03 17.04 11.86
C PRO A 110 6.28 17.80 12.97
N THR A 111 6.24 19.13 12.88
CA THR A 111 5.45 19.97 13.81
C THR A 111 3.95 19.73 13.67
N GLU A 112 3.48 19.46 12.46
CA GLU A 112 2.12 19.01 12.14
C GLU A 112 2.19 17.72 11.31
N SER A 113 1.20 16.83 11.46
CA SER A 113 1.19 15.58 10.69
C SER A 113 1.05 15.85 9.20
N LEU A 114 1.88 15.17 8.40
CA LEU A 114 1.87 15.35 6.95
C LEU A 114 0.80 14.46 6.32
N LYS A 115 -0.01 15.01 5.42
CA LYS A 115 -1.06 14.24 4.74
C LYS A 115 -0.44 13.31 3.70
N PHE A 116 -0.75 12.02 3.79
CA PHE A 116 -0.30 11.01 2.86
C PHE A 116 -1.49 10.50 2.01
N TYR A 117 -1.28 10.44 0.70
CA TYR A 117 -2.18 9.78 -0.25
C TYR A 117 -1.38 8.89 -1.18
N ASN A 118 -1.91 7.71 -1.51
CA ASN A 118 -1.27 6.80 -2.45
C ASN A 118 -2.30 6.07 -3.31
N ALA A 119 -1.95 5.86 -4.57
CA ALA A 119 -2.69 5.04 -5.52
C ALA A 119 -1.72 4.12 -6.28
N ASP A 120 -2.04 2.83 -6.37
CA ASP A 120 -1.25 1.80 -7.03
C ASP A 120 -2.07 1.05 -8.07
N ALA A 121 -1.39 0.65 -9.15
CA ALA A 121 -1.76 -0.48 -9.98
C ALA A 121 -0.80 -1.66 -9.67
N THR A 122 -1.35 -2.84 -9.43
CA THR A 122 -0.58 -3.99 -8.92
C THR A 122 -0.80 -5.25 -9.74
N VAL A 123 0.24 -6.08 -9.78
CA VAL A 123 0.20 -7.47 -10.24
C VAL A 123 0.75 -8.33 -9.11
N SER A 124 -0.01 -9.33 -8.69
CA SER A 124 0.41 -10.27 -7.65
C SER A 124 0.35 -11.71 -8.14
N TYR A 125 1.25 -12.53 -7.60
CA TYR A 125 1.33 -13.97 -7.86
C TYR A 125 1.20 -14.72 -6.55
N THR A 126 0.18 -15.58 -6.46
CA THR A 126 -0.04 -16.44 -5.28
C THR A 126 0.89 -17.65 -5.35
N VAL A 127 1.83 -17.74 -4.42
CA VAL A 127 2.87 -18.77 -4.40
C VAL A 127 2.27 -20.14 -4.01
N LEU A 128 1.42 -20.18 -3.00
CA LEU A 128 0.73 -21.40 -2.55
C LEU A 128 -0.78 -21.15 -2.52
N LYS A 129 -1.49 -21.63 -3.54
CA LYS A 129 -2.94 -21.49 -3.68
C LYS A 129 -3.70 -22.63 -2.98
N GLY A 130 -4.92 -22.36 -2.52
CA GLY A 130 -5.82 -23.36 -1.94
C GLY A 130 -5.42 -23.83 -0.53
N LYS A 131 -4.49 -23.13 0.10
CA LYS A 131 -4.10 -23.36 1.49
C LYS A 131 -4.84 -22.37 2.40
N LYS A 132 -4.90 -22.70 3.69
CA LYS A 132 -5.48 -21.79 4.69
C LYS A 132 -4.74 -20.46 4.75
N VAL A 133 -3.43 -20.47 4.49
CA VAL A 133 -2.60 -19.29 4.29
C VAL A 133 -2.14 -19.27 2.84
N GLU A 134 -2.52 -18.24 2.09
CA GLU A 134 -2.09 -18.02 0.72
C GLU A 134 -1.04 -16.89 0.68
N PRO A 135 0.26 -17.21 0.71
CA PRO A 135 1.32 -16.24 0.49
C PRO A 135 1.36 -15.79 -0.97
N TYR A 136 1.71 -14.53 -1.20
CA TYR A 136 1.86 -13.94 -2.52
C TYR A 136 3.02 -12.96 -2.55
N ILE A 137 3.57 -12.76 -3.74
CA ILE A 137 4.46 -11.65 -4.07
C ILE A 137 3.72 -10.65 -4.94
N GLU A 138 4.08 -9.38 -4.86
CA GLU A 138 3.45 -8.28 -5.58
C GLU A 138 4.51 -7.39 -6.22
N SER A 139 4.20 -6.91 -7.42
CA SER A 139 4.92 -5.80 -8.06
C SER A 139 3.91 -4.83 -8.67
N GLY A 140 4.35 -3.63 -9.02
CA GLY A 140 3.46 -2.66 -9.65
C GLY A 140 4.07 -1.29 -9.80
N VAL A 141 3.19 -0.33 -10.07
CA VAL A 141 3.54 1.09 -10.18
C VAL A 141 2.51 1.91 -9.42
N GLY A 142 2.88 3.09 -8.97
CA GLY A 142 1.93 3.96 -8.30
C GLY A 142 2.38 5.41 -8.24
N TYR A 143 1.57 6.19 -7.54
CA TYR A 143 1.83 7.58 -7.24
C TYR A 143 1.54 7.85 -5.77
N THR A 144 2.50 8.44 -5.07
CA THR A 144 2.34 8.88 -3.68
C THR A 144 2.43 10.39 -3.64
N GLN A 145 1.59 10.99 -2.79
CA GLN A 145 1.65 12.40 -2.43
C GLN A 145 1.81 12.54 -0.91
N ILE A 146 2.76 13.39 -0.48
CA ILE A 146 2.97 13.78 0.90
C ILE A 146 2.94 15.31 0.96
N ASP A 147 1.96 15.85 1.70
CA ASP A 147 1.78 17.29 1.92
C ASP A 147 1.80 18.17 0.66
N GLY A 148 1.26 17.66 -0.44
CA GLY A 148 1.16 18.37 -1.72
C GLY A 148 2.23 17.96 -2.74
N GLU A 149 3.40 17.52 -2.27
CA GLU A 149 4.50 17.02 -3.11
C GLU A 149 4.27 15.55 -3.46
N GLY A 150 4.61 15.13 -4.69
CA GLY A 150 4.31 13.76 -5.11
C GLY A 150 5.21 13.19 -6.17
N ASN A 151 5.33 11.87 -6.16
CA ASN A 151 6.20 11.09 -7.04
C ASN A 151 5.51 9.84 -7.55
N ALA A 152 5.81 9.49 -8.79
CA ALA A 152 5.62 8.13 -9.29
C ALA A 152 6.69 7.19 -8.71
N HIS A 153 6.33 5.91 -8.53
CA HIS A 153 7.22 4.92 -7.97
C HIS A 153 6.97 3.52 -8.54
N LEU A 154 7.95 2.65 -8.36
CA LEU A 154 7.82 1.21 -8.55
C LEU A 154 7.51 0.54 -7.20
N ASN A 155 6.64 -0.47 -7.25
CA ASN A 155 6.19 -1.25 -6.10
C ASN A 155 6.84 -2.64 -6.13
N PHE A 156 7.40 -3.07 -5.02
CA PHE A 156 7.80 -4.47 -4.81
C PHE A 156 7.42 -4.91 -3.40
N GLY A 157 6.74 -6.05 -3.29
CA GLY A 157 6.18 -6.45 -2.01
C GLY A 157 5.87 -7.93 -1.93
N ALA A 158 5.44 -8.31 -0.74
CA ALA A 158 4.91 -9.63 -0.46
C ALA A 158 3.80 -9.51 0.57
N GLY A 159 3.01 -10.57 0.68
CA GLY A 159 1.96 -10.65 1.67
C GLY A 159 1.44 -12.06 1.83
N ALA A 160 0.49 -12.21 2.74
CA ALA A 160 -0.22 -13.45 2.93
C ALA A 160 -1.67 -13.18 3.34
N THR A 161 -2.57 -14.01 2.81
CA THR A 161 -3.97 -14.02 3.24
C THR A 161 -4.26 -15.30 4.01
N TYR A 162 -4.67 -15.16 5.27
CA TYR A 162 -5.22 -16.24 6.08
C TYR A 162 -6.74 -16.32 5.89
N TRP A 163 -7.22 -17.39 5.27
CA TRP A 163 -8.65 -17.62 5.05
C TRP A 163 -9.33 -18.14 6.33
N MET A 164 -10.27 -17.35 6.85
CA MET A 164 -11.12 -17.71 8.00
C MET A 164 -12.32 -18.56 7.58
N GLY A 165 -12.66 -18.55 6.29
CA GLY A 165 -13.66 -19.38 5.66
C GLY A 165 -13.49 -19.33 4.13
N GLU A 166 -14.54 -19.67 3.40
CA GLU A 166 -14.49 -19.69 1.93
C GLU A 166 -14.40 -18.28 1.33
N THR A 167 -15.11 -17.32 1.96
CA THR A 167 -15.30 -15.96 1.46
C THR A 167 -14.40 -14.92 2.13
N MET A 168 -14.13 -15.03 3.43
CA MET A 168 -13.45 -14.00 4.23
C MET A 168 -12.06 -14.46 4.69
N GLY A 169 -11.08 -13.56 4.58
CA GLY A 169 -9.71 -13.75 5.05
C GLY A 169 -9.13 -12.49 5.70
N LEU A 170 -8.09 -12.70 6.51
CA LEU A 170 -7.25 -11.66 7.07
C LEU A 170 -5.99 -11.56 6.22
N THR A 171 -5.67 -10.38 5.70
CA THR A 171 -4.51 -10.16 4.84
C THR A 171 -3.51 -9.24 5.50
N TYR A 172 -2.24 -9.59 5.41
CA TYR A 172 -1.13 -8.69 5.69
C TYR A 172 -0.26 -8.57 4.45
N SER A 173 0.14 -7.35 4.10
CA SER A 173 1.05 -7.11 2.98
C SER A 173 2.04 -6.00 3.31
N ASN A 174 3.26 -6.15 2.85
CA ASN A 174 4.28 -5.12 2.89
C ASN A 174 4.77 -4.82 1.47
N THR A 175 4.85 -3.54 1.12
CA THR A 175 5.28 -3.08 -0.21
C THR A 175 6.27 -1.94 -0.09
N MET A 176 7.45 -2.10 -0.68
CA MET A 176 8.43 -1.02 -0.83
C MET A 176 8.01 -0.11 -2.00
N LYS A 177 8.02 1.19 -1.76
CA LYS A 177 7.80 2.25 -2.74
C LYS A 177 9.13 2.84 -3.16
N LEU A 178 9.57 2.53 -4.38
CA LEU A 178 10.82 3.02 -4.96
C LEU A 178 10.55 4.24 -5.83
N SER A 179 10.56 5.42 -5.21
CA SER A 179 10.55 6.71 -5.91
C SER A 179 11.93 7.00 -6.52
N GLN A 180 11.96 7.57 -7.72
CA GLN A 180 13.20 8.03 -8.37
C GLN A 180 13.48 9.52 -8.11
N GLU A 181 12.44 10.33 -8.00
CA GLU A 181 12.54 11.74 -7.66
C GLU A 181 12.62 11.94 -6.14
N SER A 182 13.13 13.09 -5.69
CA SER A 182 13.34 13.41 -4.28
C SER A 182 12.19 14.21 -3.64
N ASN A 183 10.99 14.24 -4.22
CA ASN A 183 9.82 14.90 -3.59
C ASN A 183 9.14 14.05 -2.50
N VAL A 184 9.26 12.71 -2.59
CA VAL A 184 8.67 11.74 -1.65
C VAL A 184 9.71 10.69 -1.28
N PRO A 185 9.99 10.47 0.02
CA PRO A 185 10.96 9.47 0.45
C PRO A 185 10.51 8.07 0.05
N LYS A 186 11.49 7.22 -0.24
CA LYS A 186 11.25 5.78 -0.31
C LYS A 186 10.69 5.32 1.03
N HIS A 187 9.74 4.40 0.98
CA HIS A 187 9.08 3.93 2.19
C HIS A 187 8.50 2.53 2.00
N TRP A 188 8.40 1.81 3.10
CA TRP A 188 7.57 0.63 3.21
C TRP A 188 6.15 1.04 3.56
N GLN A 189 5.21 0.35 2.93
CA GLN A 189 3.80 0.40 3.26
C GLN A 189 3.38 -0.95 3.81
N HIS A 190 2.96 -0.99 5.08
CA HIS A 190 2.41 -2.18 5.74
C HIS A 190 0.89 -2.05 5.81
N LEU A 191 0.20 -3.05 5.29
CA LEU A 191 -1.26 -3.09 5.22
C LEU A 191 -1.76 -4.31 5.96
N LEU A 192 -2.71 -4.09 6.87
CA LEU A 192 -3.40 -5.16 7.58
C LEU A 192 -4.90 -4.95 7.40
N GLY A 193 -5.60 -5.95 6.88
CA GLY A 193 -7.02 -5.77 6.60
C GLY A 193 -7.77 -7.05 6.36
N LEU A 194 -9.07 -6.89 6.14
CA LEU A 194 -9.95 -7.98 5.72
C LEU A 194 -9.96 -8.04 4.20
N THR A 195 -9.98 -9.27 3.67
CA THR A 195 -10.13 -9.56 2.25
C THR A 195 -11.33 -10.46 2.05
N PHE A 196 -12.14 -10.14 1.05
CA PHE A 196 -13.33 -10.89 0.66
C PHE A 196 -13.16 -11.38 -0.77
N LYS A 197 -13.40 -12.67 -1.01
CA LYS A 197 -13.70 -13.18 -2.35
C LYS A 197 -15.14 -12.81 -2.64
N LEU A 198 -15.38 -12.16 -3.77
CA LEU A 198 -16.73 -11.91 -4.26
C LEU A 198 -17.16 -13.03 -5.18
#